data_AF-A0AA95RK32-F1
#
_entry.id   AF-A0AA95RK32-F1
#
_cell.length_a   1.000
_cell.length_b   1.000
_cell.length_c   1.000
_cell.angle_alpha   90.00
_cell.angle_beta   90.00
_cell.angle_gamma   90.00
#
_symmetry.space_group_name_H-M   'P 1'
#
loop_
_entity.id
_entity.type
_entity.pdbx_description
1 polymer ?
#
loop_
_entity_poly.entity_id
_entity_poly.type
_entity_poly.pdbx_seq_one_letter_code
_entity_poly.pdbx_strand_id
1 'polypeptide(L)'
;MDKAFAIDFMKKLALSIGSPSEKAAASIFIKRYAFIAVISLFTMTTTNKKFNLSLDNIEMEEAERGTDWLPLISLKNPSIEDWNGQDRDEWRKSVYRDLFAHNIYPLIEHFEKTFKISKLILWENIAVYLFWLYETELKESEYQNVRSDFNYLIQEAEGNLFGDYHLNPIRRYYSKKNSEDEIRMRKTCCFTYQLGSKRCKTCPCTYNTNNGVCFDGESICGAVPSAT
;
A
#
# COMPACT_ATOMS: atom_id res chain seq x y z
N MET A 1 0.86 -16.48 8.84
CA MET A 1 1.93 -15.91 9.69
C MET A 1 1.58 -16.16 11.15
N ASP A 2 2.51 -16.70 11.93
CA ASP A 2 2.34 -16.92 13.36
C ASP A 2 2.24 -15.57 14.10
N LYS A 3 1.31 -15.48 15.08
CA LYS A 3 1.05 -14.23 15.80
C LYS A 3 2.22 -13.81 16.69
N ALA A 4 2.89 -14.75 17.34
CA ALA A 4 4.03 -14.44 18.21
C ALA A 4 5.21 -13.93 17.37
N PHE A 5 5.46 -14.56 16.22
CA PHE A 5 6.44 -14.07 15.24
C PHE A 5 6.14 -12.63 14.79
N ALA A 6 4.89 -12.34 14.39
CA ALA A 6 4.51 -11.00 13.94
C ALA A 6 4.73 -9.94 15.02
N ILE A 7 4.41 -10.25 16.28
CA ILE A 7 4.62 -9.36 17.42
C ILE A 7 6.11 -9.11 17.64
N ASP A 8 6.94 -10.16 17.66
CA ASP A 8 8.39 -10.02 17.84
C ASP A 8 9.01 -9.19 16.72
N PHE A 9 8.65 -9.49 15.48
CA PHE A 9 9.11 -8.73 14.31
C PHE A 9 8.71 -7.26 14.39
N MET A 10 7.45 -6.94 14.74
CA MET A 10 7.02 -5.55 14.85
C MET A 10 7.65 -4.80 16.01
N LYS A 11 7.96 -5.48 17.12
CA LYS A 11 8.74 -4.89 18.22
C LYS A 11 10.14 -4.50 17.78
N LYS A 12 10.85 -5.42 17.12
CA LYS A 12 12.19 -5.16 16.56
C LYS A 12 12.14 -4.02 15.56
N LEU A 13 11.16 -4.06 14.66
CA LEU A 13 10.96 -2.99 13.67
C LEU A 13 10.71 -1.63 14.35
N ALA A 14 9.80 -1.57 15.32
CA ALA A 14 9.48 -0.33 16.04
C ALA A 14 10.73 0.26 16.69
N LEU A 15 11.54 -0.57 17.37
CA LEU A 15 12.82 -0.16 17.95
C LEU A 15 13.81 0.32 16.90
N SER A 16 13.88 -0.36 15.76
CA SER A 16 14.81 -0.07 14.67
C SER A 16 14.58 1.30 14.03
N ILE A 17 13.31 1.64 13.79
CA ILE A 17 12.90 2.87 13.08
C ILE A 17 12.54 4.02 14.03
N GLY A 18 12.76 3.85 15.34
CA GLY A 18 12.37 4.84 16.35
C GLY A 18 10.85 5.06 16.44
N SER A 19 10.05 4.05 16.15
CA SER A 19 8.59 4.13 16.25
C SER A 19 8.14 4.05 17.72
N PRO A 20 7.20 4.91 18.16
CA PRO A 20 6.72 4.87 19.54
C PRO A 20 5.76 3.70 19.81
N SER A 21 5.33 2.97 18.78
CA SER A 21 4.42 1.83 18.94
C SER A 21 4.54 0.82 17.79
N GLU A 22 4.21 -0.44 18.09
CA GLU A 22 4.06 -1.52 17.10
C GLU A 22 3.00 -1.18 16.05
N LYS A 23 1.95 -0.46 16.44
CA LYS A 23 0.89 0.04 15.55
C LYS A 23 1.44 0.98 14.48
N ALA A 24 2.21 1.98 14.88
CA ALA A 24 2.85 2.90 13.95
C ALA A 24 3.88 2.17 13.07
N ALA A 25 4.65 1.23 13.65
CA ALA A 25 5.55 0.36 12.90
C ALA A 25 4.82 -0.47 11.85
N ALA A 26 3.66 -1.05 12.16
CA ALA A 26 2.84 -1.82 11.22
C ALA A 26 2.33 -0.97 10.04
N SER A 27 1.96 0.30 10.28
CA SER A 27 1.64 1.25 9.20
C SER A 27 2.83 1.47 8.26
N ILE A 28 4.03 1.70 8.84
CA ILE A 28 5.26 1.94 8.09
C ILE A 28 5.72 0.69 7.34
N PHE A 29 5.55 -0.48 7.95
CA PHE A 29 5.78 -1.76 7.28
C PHE A 29 4.92 -1.86 6.03
N ILE A 30 3.58 -1.69 6.13
CA ILE A 30 2.69 -1.81 4.97
C ILE A 30 3.01 -0.77 3.90
N LYS A 31 3.40 0.44 4.32
CA LYS A 31 3.89 1.48 3.41
C LYS A 31 5.10 1.01 2.59
N ARG A 32 6.04 0.31 3.20
CA ARG A 32 7.23 -0.25 2.52
C ARG A 32 6.89 -1.50 1.71
N TYR A 33 6.07 -2.39 2.26
CA TYR A 33 5.59 -3.61 1.61
C TYR A 33 4.72 -3.34 0.37
N ALA A 34 4.10 -2.15 0.28
CA ALA A 34 3.35 -1.72 -0.91
C ALA A 34 4.18 -1.77 -2.21
N PHE A 35 5.52 -1.74 -2.13
CA PHE A 35 6.38 -1.90 -3.30
C PHE A 35 6.26 -3.29 -3.97
N ILE A 36 5.83 -4.33 -3.25
CA ILE A 36 5.47 -5.62 -3.89
C ILE A 36 4.34 -5.41 -4.92
N ALA A 37 3.33 -4.61 -4.57
CA ALA A 37 2.25 -4.29 -5.48
C ALA A 37 2.73 -3.41 -6.64
N VAL A 38 3.62 -2.46 -6.36
CA VAL A 38 4.22 -1.61 -7.40
C VAL A 38 4.97 -2.46 -8.41
N ILE A 39 5.88 -3.34 -7.97
CA ILE A 39 6.69 -4.20 -8.84
C ILE A 39 5.79 -5.13 -9.65
N SER A 40 4.82 -5.78 -8.99
CA SER A 40 3.88 -6.69 -9.65
C SER A 40 3.10 -6.01 -10.76
N LEU A 41 2.50 -4.84 -10.47
CA LEU A 41 1.67 -4.13 -11.44
C LEU A 41 2.50 -3.43 -12.51
N PHE A 42 3.68 -2.91 -12.17
CA PHE A 42 4.62 -2.38 -13.15
C PHE A 42 4.99 -3.46 -14.18
N THR A 43 5.39 -4.64 -13.74
CA THR A 43 5.83 -5.72 -14.62
C THR A 43 4.67 -6.30 -15.44
N MET A 44 3.48 -6.43 -14.84
CA MET A 44 2.26 -6.81 -15.56
C MET A 44 1.92 -5.79 -16.66
N THR A 45 1.92 -4.50 -16.32
CA THR A 45 1.52 -3.43 -17.26
C THR A 45 2.53 -3.23 -18.38
N THR A 46 3.83 -3.20 -18.06
CA THR A 46 4.88 -2.86 -19.04
C THR A 46 5.32 -4.05 -19.89
N THR A 47 5.25 -5.27 -19.35
CA THR A 47 5.84 -6.46 -20.00
C THR A 47 4.93 -7.67 -20.07
N ASN A 48 3.69 -7.60 -19.57
CA ASN A 48 2.76 -8.75 -19.47
C ASN A 48 3.40 -9.97 -18.77
N LYS A 49 4.12 -9.68 -17.68
CA LYS A 49 4.79 -10.69 -16.85
C LYS A 49 4.22 -10.68 -15.44
N LYS A 50 4.18 -11.86 -14.83
CA LYS A 50 3.68 -12.08 -13.48
C LYS A 50 4.75 -12.76 -12.64
N PHE A 51 5.08 -12.16 -11.51
CA PHE A 51 5.94 -12.79 -10.50
C PHE A 51 5.12 -13.75 -9.63
N ASN A 52 5.76 -14.84 -9.18
CA ASN A 52 5.22 -15.59 -8.06
C ASN A 52 5.48 -14.82 -6.76
N LEU A 53 4.47 -14.10 -6.28
CA LEU A 53 4.52 -13.31 -5.05
C LEU A 53 3.76 -14.01 -3.92
N SER A 54 3.75 -15.34 -3.88
CA SER A 54 3.21 -16.04 -2.71
C SER A 54 4.02 -15.70 -1.45
N LEU A 55 3.36 -15.64 -0.29
CA LEU A 55 4.01 -15.24 0.96
C LEU A 55 5.18 -16.15 1.37
N ASP A 56 5.14 -17.42 0.98
CA ASP A 56 6.22 -18.39 1.20
C ASP A 56 7.40 -18.22 0.23
N ASN A 57 7.21 -17.53 -0.90
CA ASN A 57 8.26 -17.23 -1.87
C ASN A 57 8.99 -15.91 -1.56
N ILE A 58 8.41 -15.03 -0.75
CA ILE A 58 9.01 -13.75 -0.38
C ILE A 58 9.91 -13.91 0.85
N GLU A 59 11.11 -13.36 0.75
CA GLU A 59 12.02 -13.15 1.86
C GLU A 59 12.28 -11.66 2.06
N MET A 60 12.42 -11.25 3.31
CA MET A 60 12.71 -9.86 3.67
C MET A 60 13.82 -9.83 4.70
N GLU A 61 14.76 -8.91 4.51
CA GLU A 61 15.80 -8.65 5.51
C GLU A 61 15.20 -8.14 6.82
N GLU A 62 15.81 -8.57 7.93
CA GLU A 62 15.46 -8.08 9.26
C GLU A 62 15.81 -6.59 9.40
N ALA A 63 15.09 -5.90 10.29
CA ALA A 63 15.34 -4.49 10.54
C ALA A 63 16.57 -4.29 11.43
N GLU A 64 17.58 -3.61 10.90
CA GLU A 64 18.79 -3.24 11.65
C GLU A 64 18.67 -1.87 12.31
N ARG A 65 18.94 -1.82 13.62
CA ARG A 65 18.80 -0.62 14.44
C ARG A 65 19.68 0.52 13.94
N GLY A 66 19.09 1.70 13.79
CA GLY A 66 19.80 2.93 13.39
C GLY A 66 19.86 3.14 11.87
N THR A 67 19.23 2.26 11.08
CA THR A 67 19.10 2.44 9.63
C THR A 67 17.72 2.99 9.27
N ASP A 68 17.65 3.74 8.17
CA ASP A 68 16.39 4.00 7.46
C ASP A 68 15.91 2.70 6.83
N TRP A 69 15.39 1.76 7.64
CA TRP A 69 15.10 0.39 7.22
C TRP A 69 14.24 0.34 5.95
N LEU A 70 14.82 0.13 4.78
CA LEU A 70 14.09 -0.16 3.56
C LEU A 70 14.25 -1.66 3.34
N PRO A 71 13.19 -2.46 3.49
CA PRO A 71 13.34 -3.91 3.40
C PRO A 71 13.87 -4.26 2.01
N LEU A 72 15.02 -4.92 1.96
CA LEU A 72 15.37 -5.69 0.78
C LEU A 72 14.41 -6.87 0.70
N ILE A 73 13.73 -6.99 -0.42
CA ILE A 73 12.81 -8.07 -0.70
C ILE A 73 13.45 -8.96 -1.77
N SER A 74 13.63 -10.23 -1.46
CA SER A 74 14.08 -11.26 -2.40
C SER A 74 12.99 -12.31 -2.62
N LEU A 75 13.10 -13.03 -3.73
CA LEU A 75 12.26 -14.19 -4.03
C LEU A 75 13.11 -15.45 -3.94
N LYS A 76 12.64 -16.45 -3.20
CA LYS A 76 13.29 -17.78 -3.14
C LYS A 76 13.37 -18.40 -4.52
N ASN A 77 12.28 -18.28 -5.27
CA ASN A 77 12.19 -18.64 -6.68
C ASN A 77 11.82 -17.38 -7.50
N PRO A 78 12.75 -16.84 -8.31
CA PRO A 78 12.52 -15.66 -9.13
C PRO A 78 11.82 -15.98 -10.47
N SER A 79 11.14 -17.13 -10.58
CA SER A 79 10.40 -17.50 -11.79
C SER A 79 9.36 -16.44 -12.16
N ILE A 80 9.29 -16.15 -13.45
CA ILE A 80 8.32 -15.23 -14.04
C ILE A 80 7.42 -16.03 -14.97
N GLU A 81 6.13 -15.81 -14.86
CA GLU A 81 5.12 -16.30 -15.79
C GLU A 81 4.87 -15.22 -16.86
N ASP A 82 5.11 -15.55 -18.12
CA ASP A 82 4.69 -14.72 -19.26
C ASP A 82 3.20 -14.93 -19.54
N TRP A 83 2.48 -13.85 -19.87
CA TRP A 83 1.14 -13.98 -20.43
C TRP A 83 1.21 -14.79 -21.74
N ASN A 84 0.42 -15.86 -21.79
CA ASN A 84 0.43 -16.84 -22.87
C ASN A 84 -0.25 -16.38 -24.18
N GLY A 85 -0.62 -15.09 -24.28
CA GLY A 85 -1.31 -14.51 -25.44
C GLY A 85 -2.82 -14.80 -25.50
N GLN A 86 -3.40 -15.48 -24.51
CA GLN A 86 -4.83 -15.76 -24.42
C GLN A 86 -5.58 -14.60 -23.75
N ASP A 87 -6.71 -14.84 -23.09
CA ASP A 87 -7.50 -13.80 -22.44
C ASP A 87 -6.68 -13.02 -21.39
N ARG A 88 -6.30 -11.78 -21.74
CA ARG A 88 -5.51 -10.91 -20.87
C ARG A 88 -6.32 -10.43 -19.67
N ASP A 89 -7.64 -10.31 -19.80
CA ASP A 89 -8.49 -9.84 -18.70
C ASP A 89 -8.60 -10.89 -17.60
N GLU A 90 -8.79 -12.16 -17.96
CA GLU A 90 -8.75 -13.26 -16.99
C GLU A 90 -7.34 -13.44 -16.40
N TRP A 91 -6.29 -13.32 -17.21
CA TRP A 91 -4.92 -13.36 -16.71
C TRP A 91 -4.64 -12.23 -15.72
N ARG A 92 -5.05 -10.99 -16.04
CA ARG A 92 -4.94 -9.82 -15.15
C ARG A 92 -5.71 -10.01 -13.84
N LYS A 93 -6.92 -10.58 -13.89
CA LYS A 93 -7.66 -10.97 -12.66
C LYS A 93 -6.86 -11.94 -11.80
N SER A 94 -6.15 -12.89 -12.41
CA SER A 94 -5.27 -13.82 -11.67
C SER A 94 -4.12 -13.09 -10.98
N VAL A 95 -3.48 -12.12 -11.67
CA VAL A 95 -2.40 -11.29 -11.08
C VAL A 95 -2.94 -10.54 -9.86
N TYR A 96 -4.12 -9.92 -9.98
CA TYR A 96 -4.74 -9.19 -8.88
C TYR A 96 -5.10 -10.12 -7.71
N ARG A 97 -5.66 -11.29 -7.98
CA ARG A 97 -6.05 -12.26 -6.95
C ARG A 97 -4.83 -12.74 -6.16
N ASP A 98 -3.76 -13.10 -6.85
CA ASP A 98 -2.53 -13.58 -6.21
C ASP A 98 -1.84 -12.47 -5.41
N LEU A 99 -1.77 -11.26 -5.98
CA LEU A 99 -1.17 -10.11 -5.31
C LEU A 99 -1.99 -9.62 -4.12
N PHE A 100 -3.27 -9.33 -4.32
CA PHE A 100 -4.07 -8.64 -3.32
C PHE A 100 -4.79 -9.62 -2.40
N ALA A 101 -5.52 -10.60 -2.91
CA ALA A 101 -6.29 -11.53 -2.08
C ALA A 101 -5.41 -12.58 -1.37
N HIS A 102 -4.37 -13.09 -2.03
CA HIS A 102 -3.53 -14.16 -1.47
C HIS A 102 -2.26 -13.69 -0.77
N ASN A 103 -1.82 -12.44 -0.99
CA ASN A 103 -0.63 -11.89 -0.34
C ASN A 103 -0.95 -10.70 0.59
N ILE A 104 -1.44 -9.58 0.04
CA ILE A 104 -1.60 -8.33 0.81
C ILE A 104 -2.72 -8.44 1.84
N TYR A 105 -3.87 -9.00 1.47
CA TYR A 105 -5.05 -9.08 2.32
C TYR A 105 -4.80 -9.87 3.61
N PRO A 106 -4.17 -11.06 3.59
CA PRO A 106 -3.80 -11.78 4.81
C PRO A 106 -2.94 -10.96 5.79
N LEU A 107 -2.03 -10.12 5.27
CA LEU A 107 -1.21 -9.23 6.09
C LEU A 107 -2.07 -8.13 6.73
N ILE A 108 -2.95 -7.50 5.95
CA ILE A 108 -3.88 -6.47 6.43
C ILE A 108 -4.80 -7.02 7.52
N GLU A 109 -5.41 -8.18 7.29
CA GLU A 109 -6.24 -8.91 8.25
C GLU A 109 -5.48 -9.19 9.55
N HIS A 110 -4.26 -9.71 9.42
CA HIS A 110 -3.44 -10.03 10.59
C HIS A 110 -3.05 -8.79 11.38
N PHE A 111 -2.69 -7.70 10.68
CA PHE A 111 -2.22 -6.48 11.32
C PHE A 111 -3.34 -5.74 12.04
N GLU A 112 -4.54 -5.69 11.45
CA GLU A 112 -5.72 -5.12 12.10
C GLU A 112 -6.03 -5.87 13.41
N LYS A 113 -6.05 -7.20 13.36
CA LYS A 113 -6.36 -8.03 14.53
C LYS A 113 -5.30 -7.91 15.62
N THR A 114 -4.02 -7.92 15.26
CA THR A 114 -2.89 -8.00 16.19
C THR A 114 -2.49 -6.62 16.72
N PHE A 115 -2.35 -5.60 15.87
CA PHE A 115 -1.83 -4.27 16.24
C PHE A 115 -2.92 -3.20 16.35
N LYS A 116 -4.18 -3.57 16.13
CA LYS A 116 -5.35 -2.67 16.24
C LYS A 116 -5.21 -1.43 15.36
N ILE A 117 -4.64 -1.61 14.17
CA ILE A 117 -4.53 -0.57 13.13
C ILE A 117 -5.65 -0.72 12.12
N SER A 118 -6.32 0.38 11.79
CA SER A 118 -7.40 0.43 10.81
C SER A 118 -6.95 -0.07 9.42
N LYS A 119 -7.74 -0.98 8.84
CA LYS A 119 -7.58 -1.40 7.43
C LYS A 119 -7.62 -0.22 6.47
N LEU A 120 -8.28 0.89 6.84
CA LEU A 120 -8.34 2.08 6.00
C LEU A 120 -6.95 2.72 5.85
N ILE A 121 -6.16 2.75 6.92
CA ILE A 121 -4.79 3.26 6.89
C ILE A 121 -3.91 2.34 6.05
N LEU A 122 -4.03 1.03 6.26
CA LEU A 122 -3.23 0.03 5.56
C LEU A 122 -3.48 0.06 4.05
N TRP A 123 -4.74 0.06 3.63
CA TRP A 123 -5.10 0.15 2.21
C TRP A 123 -4.74 1.49 1.59
N GLU A 124 -4.87 2.61 2.31
CA GLU A 124 -4.46 3.89 1.75
C GLU A 124 -2.94 3.98 1.55
N ASN A 125 -2.15 3.44 2.49
CA ASN A 125 -0.70 3.38 2.32
C ASN A 125 -0.33 2.68 1.01
N ILE A 126 -1.03 1.60 0.65
CA ILE A 126 -0.84 0.89 -0.63
C ILE A 126 -1.35 1.74 -1.80
N ALA A 127 -2.58 2.26 -1.71
CA ALA A 127 -3.22 3.04 -2.77
C ALA A 127 -2.37 4.23 -3.23
N VAL A 128 -1.73 4.95 -2.31
CA VAL A 128 -0.87 6.09 -2.64
C VAL A 128 0.28 5.70 -3.57
N TYR A 129 0.92 4.54 -3.35
CA TYR A 129 2.00 4.06 -4.23
C TYR A 129 1.48 3.56 -5.57
N LEU A 130 0.28 2.96 -5.59
CA LEU A 130 -0.32 2.55 -6.85
C LEU A 130 -0.73 3.75 -7.71
N PHE A 131 -1.22 4.83 -7.10
CA PHE A 131 -1.47 6.07 -7.82
C PHE A 131 -0.17 6.70 -8.32
N TRP A 132 0.87 6.72 -7.49
CA TRP A 132 2.19 7.19 -7.92
C TRP A 132 2.74 6.38 -9.11
N LEU A 133 2.61 5.06 -9.09
CA LEU A 133 3.02 4.19 -10.21
C LEU A 133 2.36 4.62 -11.53
N TYR A 134 1.03 4.75 -11.56
CA TYR A 134 0.33 5.03 -12.81
C TYR A 134 0.34 6.52 -13.21
N GLU A 135 0.27 7.43 -12.24
CA GLU A 135 0.13 8.87 -12.50
C GLU A 135 1.46 9.62 -12.51
N THR A 136 2.56 8.99 -12.11
CA THR A 136 3.90 9.61 -12.10
C THR A 136 4.91 8.74 -12.82
N GLU A 137 5.11 7.50 -12.38
CA GLU A 137 6.16 6.63 -12.94
C GLU A 137 5.85 6.22 -14.40
N LEU A 138 4.61 5.82 -14.68
CA LEU A 138 4.17 5.36 -16.01
C LEU A 138 3.50 6.45 -16.85
N LYS A 139 3.42 7.69 -16.34
CA LYS A 139 2.59 8.75 -16.92
C LYS A 139 2.92 9.05 -18.39
N GLU A 140 4.21 9.21 -18.68
CA GLU A 140 4.71 9.59 -20.01
C GLU A 140 5.24 8.36 -20.77
N SER A 141 4.89 7.16 -20.33
CA SER A 141 5.34 5.93 -20.99
C SER A 141 4.47 5.56 -22.18
N GLU A 142 5.07 4.96 -23.21
CA GLU A 142 4.36 4.52 -24.42
C GLU A 142 3.82 3.08 -24.31
N TYR A 143 3.84 2.48 -23.12
CA TYR A 143 3.34 1.13 -22.90
C TYR A 143 1.82 1.06 -23.10
N GLN A 144 1.39 0.18 -24.00
CA GLN A 144 0.01 0.11 -24.48
C GLN A 144 -1.03 -0.16 -23.38
N ASN A 145 -0.64 -0.86 -22.30
CA ASN A 145 -1.57 -1.29 -21.26
C ASN A 145 -1.75 -0.27 -20.12
N VAL A 146 -0.97 0.80 -20.06
CA VAL A 146 -0.94 1.70 -18.88
C VAL A 146 -2.31 2.29 -18.59
N ARG A 147 -2.98 2.81 -19.61
CA ARG A 147 -4.31 3.41 -19.47
C ARG A 147 -5.37 2.39 -19.11
N SER A 148 -5.36 1.21 -19.74
CA SER A 148 -6.37 0.17 -19.49
C SER A 148 -6.19 -0.49 -18.14
N ASP A 149 -4.95 -0.74 -17.70
CA ASP A 149 -4.67 -1.33 -16.39
C ASP A 149 -4.92 -0.35 -15.25
N PHE A 150 -4.64 0.93 -15.45
CA PHE A 150 -5.01 1.95 -14.46
C PHE A 150 -6.53 2.10 -14.36
N ASN A 151 -7.24 2.15 -15.48
CA ASN A 151 -8.71 2.20 -15.46
C ASN A 151 -9.29 0.99 -14.75
N TYR A 152 -8.75 -0.20 -15.03
CA TYR A 152 -9.15 -1.43 -14.38
C TYR A 152 -8.97 -1.37 -12.85
N LEU A 153 -7.79 -0.95 -12.38
CA LEU A 153 -7.48 -0.81 -10.95
C LEU A 153 -8.51 0.07 -10.22
N ILE A 154 -8.98 1.14 -10.86
CA ILE A 154 -9.79 2.16 -10.20
C ILE A 154 -11.29 1.92 -10.37
N GLN A 155 -11.74 1.44 -11.54
CA GLN A 155 -13.15 1.41 -11.91
C GLN A 155 -13.73 0.01 -12.10
N GLU A 156 -12.93 -0.96 -12.55
CA GLU A 156 -13.45 -2.25 -13.02
C GLU A 156 -13.13 -3.42 -12.08
N ALA A 157 -12.00 -3.36 -11.37
CA ALA A 157 -11.56 -4.44 -10.49
C ALA A 157 -12.59 -4.69 -9.37
N GLU A 158 -13.10 -5.93 -9.32
CA GLU A 158 -14.07 -6.38 -8.33
C GLU A 158 -13.47 -6.47 -6.93
N GLY A 159 -14.31 -6.34 -5.89
CA GLY A 159 -13.85 -6.38 -4.50
C GLY A 159 -13.18 -7.70 -4.10
N ASN A 160 -13.69 -8.83 -4.61
CA ASN A 160 -13.19 -10.18 -4.30
C ASN A 160 -11.72 -10.40 -4.72
N LEU A 161 -11.20 -9.59 -5.65
CA LEU A 161 -9.80 -9.63 -6.06
C LEU A 161 -8.87 -9.12 -4.96
N PHE A 162 -9.40 -8.38 -3.98
CA PHE A 162 -8.66 -7.78 -2.88
C PHE A 162 -8.83 -8.52 -1.54
N GLY A 163 -9.35 -9.75 -1.58
CA GLY A 163 -9.67 -10.55 -0.39
C GLY A 163 -11.17 -10.58 -0.12
N ASP A 164 -11.56 -10.67 1.16
CA ASP A 164 -12.97 -10.68 1.57
C ASP A 164 -13.58 -9.28 1.55
N TYR A 165 -13.73 -8.71 0.35
CA TYR A 165 -14.33 -7.41 0.12
C TYR A 165 -15.41 -7.48 -0.96
N HIS A 166 -16.55 -6.85 -0.69
CA HIS A 166 -17.58 -6.65 -1.72
C HIS A 166 -17.22 -5.53 -2.72
N LEU A 167 -16.46 -4.52 -2.27
CA LEU A 167 -16.04 -3.38 -3.08
C LEU A 167 -14.52 -3.21 -3.03
N ASN A 168 -13.93 -2.81 -4.15
CA ASN A 168 -12.51 -2.49 -4.26
C ASN A 168 -12.08 -1.48 -3.16
N PRO A 169 -11.19 -1.87 -2.24
CA PRO A 169 -10.79 -1.03 -1.11
C PRO A 169 -9.92 0.16 -1.52
N ILE A 170 -9.28 0.12 -2.69
CA ILE A 170 -8.40 1.20 -3.21
C ILE A 170 -9.22 2.34 -3.80
N ARG A 171 -10.32 2.02 -4.49
CA ARG A 171 -11.15 2.99 -5.24
C ARG A 171 -11.52 4.23 -4.43
N ARG A 172 -11.84 4.05 -3.14
CA ARG A 172 -12.25 5.15 -2.26
C ARG A 172 -11.19 6.23 -2.08
N TYR A 173 -9.91 5.92 -2.30
CA TYR A 173 -8.81 6.87 -2.14
C TYR A 173 -8.51 7.64 -3.42
N TYR A 174 -9.10 7.24 -4.56
CA TYR A 174 -8.94 7.96 -5.82
C TYR A 174 -9.87 9.17 -5.88
N SER A 175 -9.51 10.22 -5.15
CA SER A 175 -10.22 11.52 -5.15
C SER A 175 -9.59 12.53 -6.12
N LYS A 176 -10.28 13.65 -6.34
CA LYS A 176 -9.73 14.79 -7.08
C LYS A 176 -8.44 15.29 -6.42
N LYS A 177 -7.45 15.66 -7.25
CA LYS A 177 -6.22 16.34 -6.83
C LYS A 177 -6.53 17.81 -6.51
N ASN A 178 -5.74 18.42 -5.64
CA ASN A 178 -5.78 19.87 -5.48
C ASN A 178 -5.28 20.52 -6.78
N SER A 179 -5.89 21.65 -7.18
CA SER A 179 -5.56 22.32 -8.44
C SER A 179 -4.23 23.06 -8.43
N GLU A 180 -3.69 23.36 -7.25
CA GLU A 180 -2.46 24.13 -7.11
C GLU A 180 -1.20 23.26 -7.20
N ASP A 181 -1.19 22.10 -6.53
CA ASP A 181 -0.01 21.23 -6.49
C ASP A 181 -0.16 19.95 -7.33
N GLU A 182 -1.34 19.69 -7.91
CA GLU A 182 -1.67 18.40 -8.55
C GLU A 182 -1.44 17.20 -7.60
N ILE A 183 -1.66 17.43 -6.31
CA ILE A 183 -1.48 16.45 -5.23
C ILE A 183 -2.83 15.94 -4.76
N ARG A 184 -2.92 14.63 -4.57
CA ARG A 184 -4.07 14.00 -3.92
C ARG A 184 -3.87 13.96 -2.42
N MET A 185 -4.71 14.68 -1.68
CA MET A 185 -4.70 14.63 -0.21
C MET A 185 -5.11 13.25 0.29
N ARG A 186 -4.36 12.75 1.26
CA ARG A 186 -4.73 11.50 1.94
C ARG A 186 -5.94 11.73 2.83
N LYS A 187 -6.73 10.68 2.98
CA LYS A 187 -7.89 10.55 3.85
C LYS A 187 -7.53 10.04 5.23
N THR A 188 -6.36 9.40 5.41
CA THR A 188 -5.94 8.86 6.72
C THR A 188 -4.50 9.26 7.07
N CYS A 189 -4.20 9.30 8.37
CA CYS A 189 -2.84 9.50 8.86
C CYS A 189 -2.04 8.19 8.80
N CYS A 190 -0.85 8.21 8.18
CA CYS A 190 0.03 7.04 8.12
C CYS A 190 0.99 6.88 9.30
N PHE A 191 0.93 7.76 10.29
CA PHE A 191 1.84 7.78 11.45
C PHE A 191 3.33 8.03 11.17
N THR A 192 3.76 8.29 9.92
CA THR A 192 5.20 8.57 9.64
C THR A 192 5.76 9.71 10.48
N TYR A 193 4.96 10.76 10.76
CA TYR A 193 5.39 11.88 11.61
C TYR A 193 5.79 11.47 13.04
N GLN A 194 5.30 10.32 13.52
CA GLN A 194 5.62 9.81 14.85
C GLN A 194 7.06 9.28 14.95
N LEU A 195 7.75 9.09 13.82
CA LEU A 195 9.17 8.72 13.78
C LEU A 195 10.12 9.93 13.96
N GLY A 196 9.60 11.08 14.41
CA GLY A 196 10.36 12.33 14.51
C GLY A 196 10.49 13.11 13.20
N SER A 197 9.80 12.68 12.13
CA SER A 197 9.78 13.40 10.85
C SER A 197 8.72 14.51 10.83
N LYS A 198 8.90 15.51 9.95
CA LYS A 198 7.82 16.44 9.61
C LYS A 198 6.63 15.66 9.00
N ARG A 199 5.42 16.20 9.14
CA ARG A 199 4.22 15.65 8.45
C ARG A 199 4.42 15.72 6.93
N CYS A 200 3.91 14.72 6.22
CA CYS A 200 3.96 14.73 4.76
C CYS A 200 3.03 15.81 4.20
N LYS A 201 3.34 16.33 3.00
CA LYS A 201 2.52 17.34 2.31
C LYS A 201 1.06 16.89 2.13
N THR A 202 0.85 15.59 1.93
CA THR A 202 -0.45 14.96 1.74
C THR A 202 -1.17 14.59 3.05
N CYS A 203 -0.58 14.89 4.22
CA CYS A 203 -1.12 14.46 5.52
C CYS A 203 -2.47 15.15 5.79
N PRO A 204 -3.54 14.40 6.11
CA PRO A 204 -4.82 15.03 6.44
C PRO A 204 -4.77 15.83 7.74
N CYS A 205 -3.83 15.49 8.63
CA CYS A 205 -3.70 16.10 9.94
C CYS A 205 -2.83 17.38 9.91
N THR A 206 -2.45 17.90 8.74
CA THR A 206 -1.70 19.17 8.69
C THR A 206 -2.52 20.33 9.26
N TYR A 207 -3.85 20.28 9.12
CA TYR A 207 -4.77 21.30 9.61
C TYR A 207 -5.75 20.79 10.69
N ASN A 208 -5.82 19.46 10.89
CA ASN A 208 -6.73 18.80 11.85
C ASN A 208 -5.94 18.14 13.00
N THR A 209 -5.27 18.93 13.84
CA THR A 209 -4.55 18.39 15.02
C THR A 209 -5.01 18.98 16.33
N ASN A 210 -5.03 18.14 17.37
CA ASN A 210 -5.16 18.52 18.76
C ASN A 210 -3.95 17.97 19.53
N ASN A 211 -3.21 18.82 20.23
CA ASN A 211 -1.97 18.46 20.95
C ASN A 211 -0.95 17.65 20.11
N GLY A 212 -0.82 17.98 18.82
CA GLY A 212 0.09 17.28 17.91
C GLY A 212 -0.37 15.88 17.48
N VAL A 213 -1.60 15.46 17.82
CA VAL A 213 -2.24 14.22 17.38
C VAL A 213 -3.39 14.55 16.42
N CYS A 214 -3.62 13.67 15.44
CA CYS A 214 -4.73 13.85 14.51
C CYS A 214 -6.08 13.77 15.23
N PHE A 215 -6.98 14.73 15.00
CA PHE A 215 -8.28 14.79 15.66
C PHE A 215 -9.17 13.56 15.34
N ASP A 216 -9.14 13.09 14.09
CA ASP A 216 -10.00 12.00 13.61
C ASP A 216 -9.44 10.59 13.88
N GLY A 217 -8.30 10.50 14.60
CA GLY A 217 -7.64 9.23 14.91
C GLY A 217 -7.31 8.41 13.66
N GLU A 218 -7.88 7.20 13.59
CA GLU A 218 -7.72 6.26 12.46
C GLU A 218 -8.90 6.23 11.48
N SER A 219 -9.83 7.18 11.65
CA SER A 219 -10.97 7.35 10.75
C SER A 219 -10.54 8.08 9.47
N ILE A 220 -11.44 8.13 8.49
CA ILE A 220 -11.26 9.06 7.37
C ILE A 220 -11.37 10.47 7.91
N CYS A 221 -10.31 11.25 7.77
CA CYS A 221 -10.34 12.67 8.04
C CYS A 221 -11.30 13.33 7.03
N GLY A 222 -12.28 14.06 7.56
CA GLY A 222 -13.14 14.90 6.73
C GLY A 222 -12.29 15.92 5.98
N ALA A 223 -12.70 16.30 4.77
CA ALA A 223 -12.15 17.49 4.14
C ALA A 223 -12.38 18.66 5.10
N VAL A 224 -11.34 19.41 5.44
CA VAL A 224 -11.49 20.68 6.16
C VAL A 224 -12.44 21.53 5.32
N PRO A 225 -13.60 21.97 5.84
CA PRO A 225 -14.42 22.92 5.11
C PRO A 225 -13.52 24.13 4.81
N SER A 226 -13.41 24.50 3.54
CA SER A 226 -12.76 25.74 3.16
C SER A 226 -13.35 26.84 4.04
N ALA A 227 -12.51 27.47 4.87
CA ALA A 227 -12.94 28.63 5.63
C ALA A 227 -13.38 29.68 4.59
N THR A 228 -14.68 29.95 4.55
CA THR A 228 -15.26 31.11 3.86
C THR A 228 -14.88 32.38 4.60
#